data_AF-A0A1P8X1F0-F1
#
_entry.id   AF-A0A1P8X1F0-F1
#
_cell.length_a   1.000
_cell.length_b   1.000
_cell.length_c   1.000
_cell.angle_alpha   90.00
_cell.angle_beta   90.00
_cell.angle_gamma   90.00
#
_symmetry.space_group_name_H-M   'P 1'
#
loop_
_entity.id
_entity.type
_entity.pdbx_description
1 polymer ?
#
loop_
_entity_poly.entity_id
_entity_poly.type
_entity_poly.pdbx_seq_one_letter_code
_entity_poly.pdbx_strand_id
1 'polypeptide(L)'
;MKYPTLAAALLFVAAAPVAQAMTIDADERELYDSSIQCMAFFGIMAGLGSEGVAEDPKMVASGTKFLAIATVLADEDDAQIRTDFDAQMNRFAHIAAKADDPAMVKEVKDIDESCKFLETLVDAMLEGSS
;
A
#
# COMPACT_ATOMS: atom_id res chain seq x y z
N MET A 1 -32.56 -10.69 37.23
CA MET A 1 -31.23 -11.26 37.57
C MET A 1 -30.59 -11.57 36.22
N LYS A 2 -29.73 -10.75 35.58
CA LYS A 2 -28.46 -10.14 36.03
C LYS A 2 -27.59 -11.16 36.75
N TYR A 3 -26.53 -11.64 36.09
CA TYR A 3 -25.12 -11.39 36.44
C TYR A 3 -24.21 -11.83 35.27
N PRO A 4 -23.00 -11.25 35.17
CA PRO A 4 -22.48 -10.59 33.98
C PRO A 4 -21.08 -11.16 33.65
N THR A 5 -20.20 -10.31 33.12
CA THR A 5 -18.74 -10.47 33.01
C THR A 5 -18.25 -11.41 31.93
N LEU A 6 -18.03 -10.84 30.74
CA LEU A 6 -16.76 -10.90 29.99
C LEU A 6 -16.78 -9.75 28.96
N ALA A 7 -16.91 -8.52 29.47
CA ALA A 7 -16.80 -7.27 28.71
C ALA A 7 -16.23 -6.21 29.67
N ALA A 8 -15.02 -6.44 30.16
CA ALA A 8 -14.30 -5.55 31.07
C ALA A 8 -12.81 -5.90 31.12
N ALA A 9 -12.14 -5.74 29.99
CA ALA A 9 -10.70 -5.55 29.87
C ALA A 9 -10.49 -5.14 28.40
N LEU A 10 -10.71 -3.89 28.03
CA LEU A 10 -9.61 -2.94 27.87
C LEU A 10 -10.18 -1.53 27.64
N LEU A 11 -10.87 -0.97 28.63
CA LEU A 11 -11.12 0.47 28.64
C LEU A 11 -10.87 1.01 30.04
N PHE A 12 -10.35 2.24 30.06
CA PHE A 12 -9.86 3.07 31.17
C PHE A 12 -8.37 2.79 31.50
N VAL A 13 -7.42 3.68 31.20
CA VAL A 13 -7.49 5.15 31.19
C VAL A 13 -6.48 5.70 30.18
N ALA A 14 -6.97 6.40 29.16
CA ALA A 14 -6.31 7.60 28.65
C ALA A 14 -7.44 8.57 28.33
N ALA A 15 -7.36 9.76 28.91
CA ALA A 15 -8.35 10.82 28.75
C ALA A 15 -8.62 11.03 27.25
N ALA A 16 -9.89 11.13 26.87
CA ALA A 16 -10.25 11.50 25.51
C ALA A 16 -9.56 12.83 25.13
N PRO A 17 -8.72 12.88 24.10
CA PRO A 17 -8.77 14.03 23.24
C PRO A 17 -10.02 13.84 22.37
N VAL A 18 -10.84 14.88 22.39
CA VAL A 18 -11.58 15.42 21.23
C VAL A 18 -11.33 14.64 19.94
N ALA A 19 -12.39 14.32 19.20
CA ALA A 19 -12.33 13.96 17.79
C ALA A 19 -11.59 15.06 17.01
N GLN A 20 -10.27 14.99 17.04
CA GLN A 20 -9.36 15.65 16.13
C GLN A 20 -9.41 14.75 14.91
N ALA A 21 -9.71 15.32 13.75
CA ALA A 21 -9.45 14.65 12.49
C ALA A 21 -8.06 14.02 12.62
N MET A 22 -7.98 12.68 12.60
CA MET A 22 -6.70 11.99 12.70
C MET A 22 -5.97 12.34 11.41
N THR A 23 -5.17 13.40 11.48
CA THR A 23 -4.15 13.68 10.50
C THR A 23 -3.27 12.43 10.48
N ILE A 24 -3.30 11.71 9.35
CA ILE A 24 -2.40 10.60 9.05
C ILE A 24 -1.02 10.93 9.64
N ASP A 25 -0.53 10.08 10.55
CA ASP A 25 0.83 10.18 11.10
C ASP A 25 1.84 10.23 9.94
N ALA A 26 2.98 10.91 10.10
CA ALA A 26 4.03 10.93 9.07
C ALA A 26 4.41 9.50 8.63
N ASP A 27 4.43 8.55 9.57
CA ASP A 27 4.73 7.15 9.31
C ASP A 27 3.61 6.46 8.51
N GLU A 28 2.34 6.73 8.84
CA GLU A 28 1.18 6.23 8.09
C GLU A 28 1.12 6.83 6.68
N ARG A 29 1.54 8.09 6.52
CA ARG A 29 1.58 8.75 5.22
C ARG A 29 2.69 8.16 4.34
N GLU A 30 3.86 7.90 4.92
CA GLU A 30 4.96 7.23 4.23
C GLU A 30 4.57 5.80 3.81
N LEU A 31 3.86 5.07 4.69
CA LEU A 31 3.34 3.74 4.37
C LEU A 31 2.28 3.79 3.28
N TYR A 32 1.40 4.79 3.29
CA TYR A 32 0.41 5.01 2.23
C TYR A 32 1.10 5.29 0.88
N ASP A 33 2.02 6.25 0.84
CA ASP A 33 2.72 6.63 -0.39
C ASP A 33 3.52 5.44 -0.95
N SER A 34 4.18 4.66 -0.08
CA SER A 34 4.88 3.43 -0.45
C SER A 34 3.92 2.36 -0.97
N SER A 35 2.74 2.22 -0.37
CA SER A 35 1.72 1.27 -0.80
C SER A 35 1.19 1.60 -2.19
N ILE A 36 0.91 2.88 -2.47
CA ILE A 36 0.50 3.32 -3.81
C ILE A 36 1.61 3.06 -4.85
N GLN A 37 2.87 3.31 -4.49
CA GLN A 37 4.01 3.00 -5.36
C GLN A 37 4.13 1.51 -5.67
N CYS A 38 4.01 0.65 -4.66
CA CYS A 38 4.13 -0.79 -4.85
C CYS A 38 2.92 -1.40 -5.57
N MET A 39 1.72 -0.87 -5.34
CA MET A 39 0.53 -1.20 -6.13
C MET A 39 0.75 -0.91 -7.62
N ALA A 40 1.25 0.29 -7.97
CA ALA A 40 1.57 0.66 -9.34
C ALA A 40 2.67 -0.22 -9.94
N PHE A 41 3.75 -0.46 -9.20
CA PHE A 41 4.86 -1.31 -9.63
C PHE A 41 4.40 -2.73 -9.95
N PHE A 42 3.70 -3.39 -9.02
CA PHE A 42 3.22 -4.76 -9.23
C PHE A 42 2.12 -4.83 -10.29
N GLY A 43 1.28 -3.80 -10.43
CA GLY A 43 0.31 -3.71 -11.52
C GLY A 43 0.97 -3.67 -12.90
N ILE A 44 2.05 -2.91 -13.06
CA ILE A 44 2.86 -2.90 -14.29
C ILE A 44 3.48 -4.27 -14.54
N MET A 45 4.10 -4.87 -13.51
CA MET A 45 4.75 -6.18 -13.62
C MET A 45 3.77 -7.32 -13.91
N ALA A 46 2.54 -7.20 -13.43
CA ALA A 46 1.45 -8.11 -13.77
C ALA A 46 1.03 -8.02 -15.23
N GLY A 47 1.45 -6.99 -15.97
CA GLY A 47 1.00 -6.74 -17.34
C GLY A 47 -0.40 -6.13 -17.41
N LEU A 48 -0.92 -5.55 -16.32
CA LEU A 48 -2.23 -4.89 -16.34
C LEU A 48 -2.25 -3.80 -17.41
N GLY A 49 -3.20 -3.90 -18.34
CA GLY A 49 -3.33 -2.97 -19.46
C GLY A 49 -2.47 -3.31 -20.70
N SER A 50 -1.75 -4.44 -20.71
CA SER A 50 -1.01 -4.89 -21.89
C SER A 50 -1.84 -5.86 -22.74
N GLU A 51 -2.18 -5.46 -23.97
CA GLU A 51 -2.93 -6.32 -24.89
C GLU A 51 -2.13 -7.56 -25.28
N GLY A 52 -2.74 -8.74 -25.13
CA GLY A 52 -2.15 -10.02 -25.55
C GLY A 52 -1.14 -10.64 -24.59
N VAL A 53 -0.92 -10.02 -23.42
CA VAL A 53 -0.11 -10.59 -22.33
C VAL A 53 -1.04 -11.12 -21.25
N ALA A 54 -0.91 -12.39 -20.90
CA ALA A 54 -1.66 -12.95 -19.77
C ALA A 54 -1.13 -12.33 -18.46
N GLU A 55 -2.04 -11.94 -17.58
CA GLU A 55 -1.68 -11.36 -16.29
C GLU A 55 -0.88 -12.36 -15.44
N ASP A 56 0.18 -11.90 -14.78
CA ASP A 56 0.87 -12.74 -13.78
C ASP A 56 0.06 -12.72 -12.46
N PRO A 57 -0.58 -13.83 -12.07
CA PRO A 57 -1.44 -13.86 -10.90
C PRO A 57 -0.70 -13.58 -9.59
N LYS A 58 0.62 -13.83 -9.52
CA LYS A 58 1.41 -13.50 -8.33
C LYS A 58 1.54 -11.99 -8.18
N MET A 59 1.85 -11.31 -9.28
CA MET A 59 1.99 -9.85 -9.29
C MET A 59 0.65 -9.16 -9.02
N VAL A 60 -0.46 -9.70 -9.55
CA VAL A 60 -1.82 -9.24 -9.21
C VAL A 60 -2.08 -9.37 -7.71
N ALA A 61 -1.74 -10.52 -7.11
CA ALA A 61 -1.92 -10.74 -5.68
C ALA A 61 -1.07 -9.75 -4.86
N SER A 62 0.20 -9.56 -5.21
CA SER A 62 1.09 -8.59 -4.55
C SER A 62 0.53 -7.17 -4.64
N GLY A 63 0.12 -6.71 -5.82
CA GLY A 63 -0.49 -5.39 -6.00
C GLY A 63 -1.78 -5.22 -5.19
N THR A 64 -2.59 -6.28 -5.07
CA THR A 64 -3.82 -6.27 -4.27
C THR A 64 -3.55 -6.10 -2.78
N LYS A 65 -2.47 -6.68 -2.24
CA LYS A 65 -2.07 -6.48 -0.83
C LYS A 65 -1.85 -4.99 -0.54
N PHE A 66 -1.11 -4.30 -1.42
CA PHE A 66 -0.82 -2.89 -1.25
C PHE A 66 -2.01 -1.98 -1.48
N LEU A 67 -2.92 -2.33 -2.40
CA LEU A 67 -4.20 -1.65 -2.55
C LEU A 67 -5.01 -1.70 -1.24
N ALA A 68 -5.06 -2.86 -0.58
CA ALA A 68 -5.79 -3.00 0.68
C ALA A 68 -5.22 -2.09 1.78
N ILE A 69 -3.89 -2.00 1.89
CA ILE A 69 -3.23 -1.10 2.85
C ILE A 69 -3.54 0.36 2.53
N ALA A 70 -3.39 0.76 1.26
CA ALA A 70 -3.69 2.12 0.83
C ALA A 70 -5.16 2.50 1.07
N THR A 71 -6.08 1.55 0.89
CA THR A 71 -7.52 1.74 1.13
C THR A 71 -7.81 2.02 2.60
N VAL A 72 -7.19 1.26 3.52
CA VAL A 72 -7.35 1.47 4.96
C VAL A 72 -6.76 2.83 5.38
N LEU A 73 -5.58 3.17 4.87
CA LEU A 73 -4.89 4.42 5.24
C LEU A 73 -5.53 5.68 4.64
N ALA A 74 -6.20 5.55 3.50
CA ALA A 74 -6.96 6.64 2.88
C ALA A 74 -8.41 6.74 3.37
N ASP A 75 -8.80 6.00 4.42
CA ASP A 75 -10.18 5.96 4.94
C ASP A 75 -11.20 5.66 3.82
N GLU A 76 -10.86 4.71 2.94
CA GLU A 76 -11.68 4.29 1.79
C GLU A 76 -11.92 5.39 0.73
N ASP A 77 -11.10 6.44 0.67
CA ASP A 77 -11.15 7.47 -0.37
C ASP A 77 -10.58 6.98 -1.72
N ASP A 78 -11.42 6.29 -2.49
CA ASP A 78 -11.12 5.81 -3.84
C ASP A 78 -10.62 6.91 -4.79
N ALA A 79 -11.09 8.15 -4.63
CA ALA A 79 -10.73 9.25 -5.52
C ALA A 79 -9.29 9.71 -5.24
N GLN A 80 -8.90 9.76 -3.98
CA GLN A 80 -7.53 10.03 -3.57
C GLN A 80 -6.59 8.92 -4.05
N ILE A 81 -6.94 7.65 -3.77
CA ILE A 81 -6.14 6.48 -4.18
C ILE A 81 -5.89 6.48 -5.68
N ARG A 82 -6.93 6.75 -6.48
CA ARG A 82 -6.81 6.83 -7.93
C ARG A 82 -5.91 7.98 -8.38
N THR A 83 -6.05 9.16 -7.78
CA THR A 83 -5.24 10.32 -8.12
C THR A 83 -3.75 10.05 -7.85
N ASP A 84 -3.45 9.47 -6.70
CA ASP A 84 -2.07 9.16 -6.30
C ASP A 84 -1.49 8.00 -7.12
N PHE A 85 -2.31 7.00 -7.47
CA PHE A 85 -1.93 5.93 -8.39
C PHE A 85 -1.59 6.47 -9.78
N ASP A 86 -2.43 7.35 -10.34
CA ASP A 86 -2.17 7.98 -11.63
C ASP A 86 -0.86 8.79 -11.59
N ALA A 87 -0.54 9.44 -10.47
CA ALA A 87 0.74 10.11 -10.28
C ALA A 87 1.93 9.14 -10.33
N GLN A 88 1.84 7.97 -9.68
CA GLN A 88 2.89 6.93 -9.78
C GLN A 88 3.01 6.36 -11.19
N MET A 89 1.89 6.12 -11.88
CA MET A 89 1.91 5.64 -13.27
C MET A 89 2.59 6.65 -14.20
N ASN A 90 2.35 7.95 -14.03
CA ASN A 90 3.05 8.99 -14.77
C ASN A 90 4.55 9.02 -14.47
N ARG A 91 4.96 8.76 -13.22
CA ARG A 91 6.38 8.62 -12.86
C ARG A 91 7.01 7.41 -13.55
N PHE A 92 6.37 6.24 -13.54
CA PHE A 92 6.87 5.07 -14.26
C PHE A 92 6.94 5.30 -15.77
N ALA A 93 5.99 6.02 -16.35
CA ALA A 93 6.05 6.42 -17.75
C ALA A 93 7.27 7.32 -18.04
N HIS A 94 7.62 8.23 -17.12
CA HIS A 94 8.82 9.06 -17.24
C HIS A 94 10.11 8.23 -17.20
N ILE A 95 10.18 7.26 -16.28
CA ILE A 95 11.30 6.32 -16.19
C ILE A 95 11.42 5.51 -17.50
N ALA A 96 10.31 4.97 -17.99
CA ALA A 96 10.28 4.16 -19.22
C ALA A 96 10.72 4.96 -20.46
N ALA A 97 10.39 6.25 -20.53
CA ALA A 97 10.83 7.13 -21.62
C ALA A 97 12.36 7.36 -21.64
N LYS A 98 13.05 7.00 -20.57
CA LYS A 98 14.51 7.13 -20.38
C LYS A 98 15.13 5.79 -19.96
N ALA A 99 14.62 4.67 -20.47
CA ALA A 99 15.02 3.33 -20.07
C ALA A 99 16.51 3.00 -20.33
N ASP A 100 17.20 3.78 -21.15
CA ASP A 100 18.64 3.70 -21.41
C ASP A 100 19.50 4.46 -20.38
N ASP A 101 18.90 5.32 -19.56
CA ASP A 101 19.58 6.04 -18.49
C ASP A 101 19.85 5.09 -17.29
N PRO A 102 21.12 4.85 -16.92
CA PRO A 102 21.46 4.01 -15.78
C PRO A 102 20.85 4.49 -14.45
N ALA A 103 20.57 5.77 -14.30
CA ALA A 103 19.91 6.32 -13.12
C ALA A 103 18.45 5.86 -13.03
N MET A 104 17.73 5.82 -14.15
CA MET A 104 16.35 5.33 -14.22
C MET A 104 16.29 3.82 -14.00
N VAL A 105 17.25 3.07 -14.55
CA VAL A 105 17.39 1.63 -14.27
C VAL A 105 17.64 1.38 -12.78
N LYS A 106 18.49 2.20 -12.14
CA LYS A 106 18.72 2.12 -10.69
C LYS A 106 17.44 2.44 -9.92
N GLU A 107 16.70 3.48 -10.31
CA GLU A 107 15.44 3.85 -9.66
C GLU A 107 14.44 2.69 -9.67
N VAL A 108 14.26 2.01 -10.80
CA VAL A 108 13.37 0.83 -10.88
C VAL A 108 13.85 -0.31 -9.98
N LYS A 109 15.17 -0.54 -9.90
CA LYS A 109 15.72 -1.56 -9.00
C LYS A 109 15.50 -1.23 -7.53
N ASP A 110 15.71 0.03 -7.15
CA ASP A 110 15.49 0.49 -5.78
C ASP A 110 14.00 0.34 -5.40
N ILE A 111 13.09 0.62 -6.34
CA ILE A 111 11.65 0.37 -6.17
C ILE A 111 11.33 -1.12 -6.00
N ASP A 112 11.89 -1.98 -6.86
CA ASP A 112 11.70 -3.44 -6.78
C ASP A 112 12.16 -3.98 -5.41
N GLU A 113 13.33 -3.56 -4.94
CA GLU A 113 13.87 -3.96 -3.64
C GLU A 113 12.99 -3.47 -2.48
N SER A 114 12.58 -2.21 -2.49
CA SER A 114 11.68 -1.65 -1.47
C SER A 114 10.33 -2.35 -1.44
N CYS A 115 9.72 -2.62 -2.59
CA CYS A 115 8.40 -3.26 -2.65
C CYS A 115 8.42 -4.72 -2.24
N LYS A 116 9.48 -5.47 -2.59
CA LYS A 116 9.68 -6.84 -2.09
C LYS A 116 9.91 -6.90 -0.59
N PHE A 117 10.67 -5.94 -0.06
CA PHE A 117 10.87 -5.83 1.38
C PHE A 117 9.56 -5.55 2.11
N LEU A 118 8.78 -4.57 1.64
CA LEU A 118 7.48 -4.26 2.21
C LEU A 118 6.50 -5.43 2.09
N GLU A 119 6.49 -6.15 0.96
CA GLU A 119 5.65 -7.33 0.78
C GLU A 119 5.98 -8.41 1.83
N THR A 120 7.28 -8.63 2.09
CA THR A 120 7.73 -9.56 3.13
C THR A 120 7.23 -9.16 4.52
N LEU A 121 7.22 -7.86 4.83
CA LEU A 121 6.68 -7.36 6.11
C LEU A 121 5.17 -7.58 6.19
N VAL A 122 4.43 -7.30 5.12
CA VAL A 122 2.98 -7.51 5.04
C VAL A 122 2.65 -8.99 5.23
N ASP A 123 3.37 -9.88 4.57
CA ASP A 123 3.17 -11.32 4.69
C ASP A 123 3.44 -11.81 6.12
N ALA A 124 4.51 -11.33 6.75
CA ALA A 124 4.82 -11.66 8.14
C ALA A 124 3.73 -11.17 9.12
N MET A 125 3.11 -10.00 8.88
CA MET A 125 1.99 -9.51 9.69
C MET A 125 0.74 -10.38 9.53
N LEU A 126 0.45 -10.84 8.31
CA LEU A 126 -0.69 -11.70 8.03
C LEU A 126 -0.52 -13.09 8.64
N GLU A 127 0.68 -13.67 8.57
CA GLU A 127 1.01 -14.96 9.17
C GLU A 127 1.06 -14.91 10.71
N GLY A 128 1.48 -13.80 11.30
CA GLY A 128 1.52 -13.61 12.76
C GLY A 128 0.15 -13.36 13.41
N SER A 129 -0.89 -13.09 12.60
CA SER A 129 -2.25 -12.79 13.05
C SER A 129 -3.17 -14.02 13.08
N SER A 130 -2.66 -15.21 12.74
CA SER A 130 -3.41 -16.48 12.69
C SER A 130 -3.23 -17.36 13.93
#